data_AF-A0A2C9U1K5-F1
#
_entry.id   AF-A0A2C9U1K5-F1
#
_cell.length_a   1.000
_cell.length_b   1.000
_cell.length_c   1.000
_cell.angle_alpha   90.00
_cell.angle_beta   90.00
_cell.angle_gamma   90.00
#
_symmetry.space_group_name_H-M   'P 1'
#
loop_
_entity.id
_entity.type
_entity.pdbx_description
1 polymer ?
#
loop_
_entity_poly.entity_id
_entity_poly.type
_entity_poly.pdbx_seq_one_letter_code
_entity_poly.pdbx_strand_id
1 'polypeptide(L)'
;MFNNHHLCLVLVPISNRQVPLCECSHSFLCLVFYYKKAPLPSYLLHLSLKAAPTMAQGRGSASPATLTVAALICLVALTHQVHAATYTVGDTGGWTFNVDSWPKGKRFKAGDTLVFNYDATSHNVVAVNKAGYSSCSAPARAKVYKSGKDQIKLVKGQNYFICSVSGHCQSGMKIAINAAA
;
A
#
# COMPACT_ATOMS: atom_id res chain seq x y z
N MET A 1 20.04 -7.03 40.27
CA MET A 1 20.29 -7.96 39.13
C MET A 1 19.03 -7.95 38.27
N PHE A 2 19.19 -7.56 36.99
CA PHE A 2 18.26 -7.56 35.84
C PHE A 2 16.76 -7.37 36.07
N ASN A 3 16.27 -6.12 35.95
CA ASN A 3 14.88 -5.85 35.59
C ASN A 3 14.75 -5.77 34.06
N ASN A 4 14.37 -6.88 33.44
CA ASN A 4 14.06 -6.94 32.01
C ASN A 4 12.72 -6.24 31.75
N HIS A 5 12.77 -5.02 31.24
CA HIS A 5 11.60 -4.31 30.69
C HIS A 5 11.23 -4.91 29.33
N HIS A 6 10.45 -5.99 29.33
CA HIS A 6 9.84 -6.49 28.10
C HIS A 6 8.62 -5.62 27.74
N LEU A 7 8.78 -4.83 26.68
CA LEU A 7 7.68 -4.09 26.07
C LEU A 7 6.74 -5.09 25.40
N CYS A 8 5.51 -5.22 25.92
CA CYS A 8 4.51 -6.09 25.33
C CYS A 8 3.68 -5.30 24.30
N LEU A 9 3.94 -5.53 23.02
CA LEU A 9 3.19 -4.89 21.94
C LEU A 9 2.01 -5.79 21.55
N VAL A 10 0.78 -5.37 21.83
CA VAL A 10 -0.42 -6.14 21.48
C VAL A 10 -1.14 -5.44 20.32
N LEU A 11 -1.13 -6.08 19.14
CA LEU A 11 -1.85 -5.60 17.97
C LEU A 11 -3.24 -6.23 17.95
N VAL A 12 -4.29 -5.42 18.12
CA VAL A 12 -5.68 -5.89 18.12
C VAL A 12 -6.41 -5.44 16.86
N PRO A 13 -6.91 -6.37 16.02
CA PRO A 13 -7.79 -6.02 14.92
C PRO A 13 -9.15 -5.55 15.43
N ILE A 14 -9.65 -4.41 14.93
CA ILE A 14 -10.92 -3.75 15.36
C ILE A 14 -12.17 -4.65 15.15
N SER A 15 -12.06 -5.77 14.42
CA SER A 15 -13.20 -6.61 14.05
C SER A 15 -13.70 -7.56 15.15
N ASN A 16 -12.97 -7.75 16.26
CA ASN A 16 -13.37 -8.70 17.29
C ASN A 16 -13.97 -7.97 18.49
N ARG A 17 -15.28 -8.13 18.71
CA ARG A 17 -16.05 -7.49 19.80
C ARG A 17 -15.99 -8.28 21.12
N GLN A 18 -14.96 -9.11 21.30
CA GLN A 18 -14.69 -9.83 22.53
C GLN A 18 -13.43 -9.22 23.16
N VAL A 19 -13.63 -8.35 24.14
CA VAL A 19 -12.56 -7.73 24.92
C VAL A 19 -11.94 -8.82 25.82
N PRO A 20 -10.64 -9.17 25.71
CA PRO A 20 -9.99 -9.85 26.82
C PRO A 20 -9.88 -8.82 27.95
N LEU A 21 -10.56 -9.10 29.06
CA LEU A 21 -10.35 -8.42 30.33
C LEU A 21 -8.91 -8.72 30.78
N CYS A 22 -7.97 -7.84 30.45
CA CYS A 22 -6.69 -7.82 31.15
C CYS A 22 -6.87 -7.00 32.42
N GLU A 23 -7.13 -7.69 33.54
CA GLU A 23 -6.87 -7.10 34.86
C GLU A 23 -5.36 -6.93 35.00
N CYS A 24 -4.86 -5.71 34.80
CA CYS A 24 -3.48 -5.36 35.13
C CYS A 24 -3.47 -4.57 36.43
N SER A 25 -3.38 -5.31 37.53
CA SER A 25 -2.99 -4.77 38.82
C SER A 25 -1.52 -4.34 38.73
N HIS A 26 -1.24 -3.07 39.01
CA HIS A 26 0.07 -2.38 39.05
C HIS A 26 0.68 -1.89 37.72
N SER A 27 0.49 -0.59 37.46
CA SER A 27 1.42 0.36 36.81
C SER A 27 2.04 0.08 35.43
N PHE A 28 1.53 -0.85 34.62
CA PHE A 28 2.01 -1.01 33.23
C PHE A 28 1.27 -0.09 32.25
N LEU A 29 2.02 0.73 31.51
CA LEU A 29 1.50 1.59 30.44
C LEU A 29 1.13 0.72 29.23
N CYS A 30 -0.16 0.44 29.05
CA CYS A 30 -0.63 -0.39 27.94
C CYS A 30 -0.94 0.50 26.72
N LEU A 31 -0.09 0.47 25.69
CA LEU A 31 -0.32 1.15 24.42
C LEU A 31 -1.09 0.23 23.47
N VAL A 32 -2.41 0.42 23.38
CA VAL A 32 -3.27 -0.34 22.45
C VAL A 32 -3.35 0.40 21.12
N PHE A 33 -2.79 -0.20 20.06
CA PHE A 33 -2.92 0.31 18.69
C PHE A 33 -4.04 -0.42 17.96
N TYR A 34 -5.11 0.31 17.63
CA TYR A 34 -6.22 -0.17 16.80
C TYR A 34 -5.94 0.15 15.33
N TYR A 35 -5.98 -0.85 14.45
CA TYR A 35 -5.83 -0.63 13.00
C TYR A 35 -7.12 -0.99 12.24
N LYS A 36 -7.56 -0.09 11.36
CA LYS A 36 -8.75 -0.24 10.52
C LYS A 36 -8.32 -0.57 9.10
N LYS A 37 -8.70 -1.74 8.56
CA LYS A 37 -8.49 -2.08 7.15
C LYS A 37 -9.54 -1.32 6.33
N ALA A 38 -9.16 -0.20 5.73
CA ALA A 38 -10.05 0.63 4.93
C ALA A 38 -9.78 0.44 3.42
N PRO A 39 -10.81 0.14 2.61
CA PRO A 39 -10.77 0.39 1.17
C PRO A 39 -11.14 1.87 0.92
N LEU A 40 -10.31 2.57 0.14
CA LEU A 40 -10.47 3.96 -0.31
C LEU A 40 -11.62 4.13 -1.34
N PRO A 41 -12.02 5.37 -1.75
CA PRO A 41 -11.63 6.69 -1.23
C PRO A 41 -12.83 7.66 -1.01
N SER A 42 -12.83 8.40 0.10
CA SER A 42 -13.36 9.77 0.16
C SER A 42 -12.63 10.53 1.26
N TYR A 43 -11.89 11.56 0.85
CA TYR A 43 -11.23 12.53 1.72
C TYR A 43 -12.28 13.34 2.49
N LEU A 44 -12.17 13.38 3.83
CA LEU A 44 -12.47 14.53 4.70
C LEU A 44 -12.34 14.08 6.16
N LEU A 45 -11.15 14.27 6.75
CA LEU A 45 -11.03 14.32 8.20
C LEU A 45 -11.11 15.78 8.63
N HIS A 46 -12.30 16.20 9.07
CA HIS A 46 -12.50 17.45 9.78
C HIS A 46 -11.91 17.28 11.20
N LEU A 47 -10.66 17.72 11.42
CA LEU A 47 -10.14 17.91 12.77
C LEU A 47 -10.71 19.22 13.31
N SER A 48 -11.74 19.14 14.15
CA SER A 48 -12.17 20.26 14.98
C SER A 48 -11.27 20.31 16.21
N LEU A 49 -10.15 21.03 16.12
CA LEU A 49 -9.35 21.39 17.29
C LEU A 49 -10.06 22.55 18.00
N LYS A 50 -10.71 22.27 19.13
CA LYS A 50 -11.04 23.32 20.09
C LYS A 50 -9.76 23.71 20.83
N ALA A 51 -9.18 24.84 20.44
CA ALA A 51 -8.15 25.49 21.24
C ALA A 51 -8.80 26.00 22.53
N ALA A 52 -8.32 25.51 23.68
CA ALA A 52 -8.59 26.11 24.98
C ALA A 52 -7.52 27.20 25.23
N PRO A 53 -7.88 28.42 25.68
CA PRO A 53 -6.92 29.32 26.29
C PRO A 53 -6.63 28.76 27.69
N THR A 54 -5.39 28.70 28.18
CA THR A 54 -4.68 29.83 28.77
C THR A 54 -3.25 29.34 29.01
N MET A 55 -2.25 30.06 28.51
CA MET A 55 -0.87 29.82 28.92
C MET A 55 -0.63 30.46 30.28
N ALA A 56 -0.72 29.67 31.34
CA ALA A 56 -0.09 29.99 32.60
C ALA A 56 1.38 29.58 32.51
N GLN A 57 2.29 30.56 32.59
CA GLN A 57 3.73 30.34 32.49
C GLN A 57 4.26 29.77 33.82
N GLY A 58 4.07 28.46 34.01
CA GLY A 58 4.71 27.71 35.09
C GLY A 58 6.16 27.40 34.71
N ARG A 59 7.12 27.81 35.55
CA ARG A 59 8.51 27.30 35.52
C ARG A 59 8.52 25.83 35.96
N GLY A 60 8.00 24.92 35.13
CA GLY A 60 8.05 23.49 35.36
C GLY A 60 9.36 22.91 34.84
N SER A 61 10.18 22.32 35.72
CA SER A 61 11.32 21.52 35.27
C SER A 61 10.78 20.28 34.56
N ALA A 62 11.14 20.10 33.29
CA ALA A 62 10.70 18.94 32.52
C ALA A 62 11.34 17.67 33.11
N SER A 63 10.52 16.80 33.71
CA SER A 63 10.98 15.49 34.16
C SER A 63 11.53 14.69 32.98
N PRO A 64 12.61 13.90 33.17
CA PRO A 64 13.21 13.11 32.09
C PRO A 64 12.21 12.16 31.41
N ALA A 65 11.21 11.67 32.15
CA ALA A 65 10.11 10.85 31.61
C ALA A 65 9.24 11.60 30.57
N THR A 66 8.98 12.89 30.77
CA THR A 66 8.17 13.70 29.85
C THR A 66 8.91 13.95 28.53
N LEU A 67 10.23 14.17 28.61
CA LEU A 67 11.09 14.31 27.43
C LEU A 67 11.19 13.01 26.62
N THR A 68 11.27 11.85 27.29
CA THR A 68 11.30 10.54 26.60
C THR A 68 9.99 10.23 25.87
N VAL A 69 8.84 10.57 26.45
CA VAL A 69 7.53 10.34 25.82
C VAL A 69 7.36 11.26 24.60
N ALA A 70 7.74 12.53 24.71
CA ALA A 70 7.71 13.47 23.58
C ALA A 70 8.64 13.05 22.42
N ALA A 71 9.83 12.52 22.75
CA ALA A 71 10.77 12.00 21.76
C ALA A 71 10.23 10.77 21.03
N LEU A 72 9.59 9.84 21.74
CA LEU A 72 8.95 8.66 21.14
C LEU A 72 7.77 9.04 20.23
N ILE A 73 6.95 10.03 20.63
CA ILE A 73 5.85 10.54 19.79
C ILE A 73 6.40 11.20 18.51
N CYS A 74 7.49 11.97 18.62
CA CYS A 74 8.17 12.54 17.45
C CYS A 74 8.72 11.45 16.52
N LEU A 75 9.33 10.39 17.06
CA LEU A 75 9.85 9.26 16.27
C LEU A 75 8.74 8.55 15.50
N VAL A 76 7.57 8.33 16.12
CA VAL A 76 6.43 7.71 15.44
C VAL A 76 5.82 8.65 14.38
N ALA A 77 5.77 9.96 14.64
CA ALA A 77 5.29 10.95 13.67
C ALA A 77 6.19 11.09 12.43
N LEU A 78 7.48 10.74 12.54
CA LEU A 78 8.43 10.70 11.43
C LEU A 78 8.30 9.43 10.57
N THR A 79 7.46 8.47 10.95
CA THR A 79 7.25 7.27 10.14
C THR A 79 6.37 7.57 8.94
N HIS A 80 6.90 7.37 7.73
CA HIS A 80 6.14 7.52 6.50
C HIS A 80 5.25 6.28 6.31
N GLN A 81 3.93 6.45 6.17
CA GLN A 81 3.01 5.35 5.87
C GLN A 81 3.24 4.88 4.42
N VAL A 82 3.97 3.77 4.24
CA VAL A 82 4.15 3.13 2.93
C VAL A 82 3.01 2.14 2.70
N HIS A 83 1.88 2.62 2.19
CA HIS A 83 0.79 1.74 1.77
C HIS A 83 0.95 1.40 0.28
N ALA A 84 1.05 0.12 -0.04
CA ALA A 84 0.97 -0.36 -1.43
C ALA A 84 -0.48 -0.24 -1.93
N ALA A 85 -0.66 0.40 -3.07
CA ALA A 85 -1.96 0.51 -3.73
C ALA A 85 -2.22 -0.68 -4.64
N THR A 86 -3.50 -0.93 -4.95
CA THR A 86 -3.93 -1.93 -5.92
C THR A 86 -4.68 -1.24 -7.04
N TYR A 87 -4.32 -1.54 -8.29
CA TYR A 87 -4.92 -0.99 -9.49
C TYR A 87 -5.49 -2.09 -10.36
N THR A 88 -6.77 -2.02 -10.70
CA THR A 88 -7.37 -2.89 -11.71
C THR A 88 -7.08 -2.33 -13.09
N VAL A 89 -6.30 -3.06 -13.89
CA VAL A 89 -5.93 -2.63 -15.24
C VAL A 89 -7.17 -2.54 -16.11
N GLY A 90 -7.36 -1.40 -16.77
CA GLY A 90 -8.55 -1.11 -17.58
C GLY A 90 -9.82 -0.81 -16.76
N ASP A 91 -9.70 -0.62 -15.45
CA ASP A 91 -10.79 -0.32 -14.53
C ASP A 91 -11.94 -1.35 -14.65
N THR A 92 -13.15 -0.93 -15.01
CA THR A 92 -14.29 -1.84 -15.21
C THR A 92 -14.20 -2.64 -16.52
N GLY A 93 -13.45 -2.15 -17.51
CA GLY A 93 -13.27 -2.83 -18.80
C GLY A 93 -12.27 -3.99 -18.74
N GLY A 94 -11.40 -4.02 -17.74
CA GLY A 94 -10.41 -5.08 -17.54
C GLY A 94 -9.27 -5.06 -18.56
N TRP A 95 -8.55 -6.17 -18.63
CA TRP A 95 -7.45 -6.36 -19.57
C TRP A 95 -8.01 -6.75 -20.94
N THR A 96 -8.09 -5.75 -21.83
CA THR A 96 -8.69 -5.84 -23.17
C THR A 96 -7.96 -4.94 -24.19
N PHE A 97 -8.44 -4.90 -25.43
CA PHE A 97 -7.89 -4.07 -26.50
C PHE A 97 -7.93 -2.57 -26.17
N ASN A 98 -7.02 -1.80 -26.78
CA ASN A 98 -6.90 -0.32 -26.63
C ASN A 98 -6.75 0.17 -25.17
N VAL A 99 -6.17 -0.66 -24.29
CA VAL A 99 -5.95 -0.34 -22.87
C VAL A 99 -4.63 0.40 -22.63
N ASP A 100 -3.85 0.68 -23.67
CA ASP A 100 -2.53 1.31 -23.61
C ASP A 100 -2.53 2.73 -23.02
N SER A 101 -3.67 3.42 -23.10
CA SER A 101 -3.85 4.74 -22.50
C SER A 101 -4.24 4.71 -21.02
N TRP A 102 -4.69 3.56 -20.48
CA TRP A 102 -5.17 3.44 -19.09
C TRP A 102 -4.16 3.92 -18.03
N PRO A 103 -2.83 3.71 -18.17
CA PRO A 103 -1.86 4.24 -17.21
C PRO A 103 -1.79 5.77 -17.14
N LYS A 104 -2.30 6.51 -18.15
CA LYS A 104 -2.20 7.98 -18.20
C LYS A 104 -2.89 8.62 -16.99
N GLY A 105 -2.22 9.60 -16.39
CA GLY A 105 -2.70 10.32 -15.20
C GLY A 105 -2.60 9.55 -13.88
N LYS A 106 -2.16 8.29 -13.89
CA LYS A 106 -1.97 7.48 -12.68
C LYS A 106 -0.55 7.60 -12.16
N ARG A 107 -0.38 7.53 -10.84
CA ARG A 107 0.91 7.60 -10.15
C ARG A 107 1.16 6.26 -9.45
N PHE A 108 2.07 5.47 -10.00
CA PHE A 108 2.42 4.17 -9.48
C PHE A 108 3.67 4.23 -8.60
N LYS A 109 3.73 3.38 -7.60
CA LYS A 109 4.87 3.18 -6.70
C LYS A 109 5.35 1.73 -6.73
N ALA A 110 6.62 1.52 -6.42
CA ALA A 110 7.16 0.19 -6.24
C ALA A 110 6.40 -0.53 -5.12
N GLY A 111 6.04 -1.79 -5.36
CA GLY A 111 5.24 -2.58 -4.42
C GLY A 111 3.73 -2.48 -4.63
N ASP A 112 3.23 -1.50 -5.39
CA ASP A 112 1.83 -1.48 -5.83
C ASP A 112 1.50 -2.75 -6.63
N THR A 113 0.24 -3.16 -6.61
CA THR A 113 -0.23 -4.37 -7.28
C THR A 113 -1.14 -4.02 -8.45
N LEU A 114 -0.86 -4.58 -9.63
CA LEU A 114 -1.78 -4.58 -10.77
C LEU A 114 -2.65 -5.83 -10.74
N VAL A 115 -3.95 -5.67 -10.95
CA VAL A 115 -4.91 -6.75 -11.11
C VAL A 115 -5.34 -6.79 -12.58
N PHE A 116 -5.05 -7.90 -13.24
CA PHE A 116 -5.44 -8.16 -14.62
C PHE A 116 -6.62 -9.12 -14.64
N ASN A 117 -7.80 -8.62 -15.01
CA ASN A 117 -9.01 -9.42 -15.19
C ASN A 117 -9.27 -9.63 -16.67
N TYR A 118 -9.37 -10.88 -17.12
CA TYR A 118 -9.62 -11.23 -18.53
C TYR A 118 -10.11 -12.69 -18.66
N ASP A 119 -10.67 -13.02 -19.82
CA ASP A 119 -10.93 -14.41 -20.19
C ASP A 119 -9.61 -15.14 -20.52
N ALA A 120 -9.23 -16.07 -19.67
CA ALA A 120 -7.98 -16.83 -19.78
C ALA A 120 -7.89 -17.74 -21.02
N THR A 121 -9.02 -18.01 -21.69
CA THR A 121 -9.04 -18.75 -22.96
C THR A 121 -8.64 -17.87 -24.14
N SER A 122 -8.88 -16.56 -24.03
CA SER A 122 -8.72 -15.58 -25.11
C SER A 122 -7.48 -14.71 -24.94
N HIS A 123 -7.02 -14.50 -23.70
CA HIS A 123 -5.93 -13.57 -23.41
C HIS A 123 -4.92 -14.13 -22.41
N ASN A 124 -3.78 -13.45 -22.31
CA ASN A 124 -2.78 -13.69 -21.29
C ASN A 124 -2.12 -12.36 -20.90
N VAL A 125 -1.23 -12.41 -19.91
CA VAL A 125 -0.36 -11.29 -19.56
C VAL A 125 1.09 -11.76 -19.60
N VAL A 126 1.94 -11.03 -20.28
CA VAL A 126 3.37 -11.31 -20.36
C VAL A 126 4.16 -10.10 -19.91
N ALA A 127 5.01 -10.28 -18.90
CA ALA A 127 5.98 -9.27 -18.50
C ALA A 127 7.15 -9.27 -19.49
N VAL A 128 7.44 -8.11 -20.08
CA VAL A 128 8.48 -7.94 -21.10
C VAL A 128 9.42 -6.78 -20.75
N ASN A 129 10.50 -6.64 -21.51
CA ASN A 129 11.33 -5.45 -21.48
C ASN A 129 10.80 -4.40 -22.48
N LYS A 130 11.45 -3.23 -22.52
CA LYS A 130 11.08 -2.13 -23.44
C LYS A 130 11.06 -2.57 -24.91
N ALA A 131 12.04 -3.38 -25.33
CA ALA A 131 12.11 -3.87 -26.71
C ALA A 131 10.92 -4.77 -27.05
N GLY A 132 10.62 -5.76 -26.20
CA GLY A 132 9.47 -6.65 -26.37
C GLY A 132 8.13 -5.92 -26.33
N TYR A 133 8.02 -4.85 -25.53
CA TYR A 133 6.85 -3.96 -25.55
C TYR A 133 6.70 -3.24 -26.90
N SER A 134 7.78 -2.63 -27.39
CA SER A 134 7.77 -1.89 -28.66
C SER A 134 7.50 -2.80 -29.86
N SER A 135 8.10 -3.99 -29.89
CA SER A 135 7.97 -4.94 -30.99
C SER A 135 6.81 -5.92 -30.83
N CYS A 136 6.03 -5.83 -29.74
CA CYS A 136 4.99 -6.79 -29.40
C CYS A 136 5.47 -8.25 -29.41
N SER A 137 6.66 -8.49 -28.86
CA SER A 137 7.30 -9.81 -28.82
C SER A 137 7.60 -10.24 -27.39
N ALA A 138 7.19 -11.45 -27.03
CA ALA A 138 7.54 -12.09 -25.79
C ALA A 138 8.83 -12.92 -25.98
N PRO A 139 9.92 -12.65 -25.24
CA PRO A 139 11.11 -13.50 -25.31
C PRO A 139 10.80 -14.92 -24.81
N ALA A 140 11.53 -15.93 -25.27
CA ALA A 140 11.25 -17.34 -25.00
C ALA A 140 11.15 -17.71 -23.50
N ARG A 141 11.84 -16.96 -22.63
CA ARG A 141 11.83 -17.14 -21.17
C ARG A 141 11.01 -16.09 -20.43
N ALA A 142 10.12 -15.37 -21.12
CA ALA A 142 9.26 -14.40 -20.49
C ALA A 142 8.32 -15.08 -19.49
N LYS A 143 8.04 -14.38 -18.38
CA LYS A 143 7.03 -14.84 -17.43
C LYS A 143 5.65 -14.59 -18.02
N VAL A 144 4.92 -15.68 -18.25
CA VAL A 144 3.56 -15.67 -18.81
C VAL A 144 2.58 -16.00 -17.69
N TYR A 145 1.54 -15.19 -17.58
CA TYR A 145 0.43 -15.35 -16.65
C TYR A 145 -0.85 -15.67 -17.42
N LYS A 146 -1.65 -16.62 -16.91
CA LYS A 146 -2.79 -17.20 -17.62
C LYS A 146 -3.98 -17.51 -16.69
N SER A 147 -4.05 -16.91 -15.50
CA SER A 147 -5.14 -17.26 -14.56
C SER A 147 -6.46 -16.56 -14.87
N GLY A 148 -6.44 -15.49 -15.69
CA GLY A 148 -7.59 -14.60 -15.92
C GLY A 148 -7.85 -13.61 -14.78
N LYS A 149 -7.12 -13.71 -13.66
CA LYS A 149 -7.21 -12.81 -12.50
C LYS A 149 -5.83 -12.59 -11.86
N ASP A 150 -4.84 -12.28 -12.68
CA ASP A 150 -3.45 -12.21 -12.23
C ASP A 150 -3.19 -10.96 -11.39
N GLN A 151 -2.43 -11.15 -10.31
CA GLN A 151 -1.97 -10.06 -9.45
C GLN A 151 -0.46 -9.94 -9.56
N ILE A 152 0.03 -8.79 -10.02
CA ILE A 152 1.44 -8.56 -10.31
C ILE A 152 1.91 -7.32 -9.55
N LYS A 153 2.90 -7.50 -8.67
CA LYS A 153 3.55 -6.38 -7.97
C LYS A 153 4.49 -5.63 -8.93
N LEU A 154 4.41 -4.30 -8.90
CA LEU A 154 5.29 -3.42 -9.64
C LEU A 154 6.67 -3.38 -8.99
N VAL A 155 7.71 -3.53 -9.81
CA VAL A 155 9.09 -3.24 -9.38
C VAL A 155 9.40 -1.76 -9.59
N LYS A 156 10.38 -1.23 -8.85
CA LYS A 156 10.84 0.15 -9.04
C LYS A 156 11.29 0.38 -10.48
N GLY A 157 10.87 1.51 -11.07
CA GLY A 157 11.19 1.89 -12.44
C GLY A 157 10.18 1.35 -13.46
N GLN A 158 10.68 0.99 -14.65
CA GLN A 158 9.83 0.66 -15.79
C GLN A 158 9.32 -0.79 -15.74
N ASN A 159 8.01 -0.95 -15.92
CA ASN A 159 7.31 -2.22 -15.99
C ASN A 159 6.51 -2.26 -17.31
N TYR A 160 6.65 -3.32 -18.08
CA TYR A 160 5.97 -3.49 -19.37
C TYR A 160 5.20 -4.80 -19.41
N PHE A 161 3.94 -4.71 -19.84
CA PHE A 161 3.05 -5.86 -19.96
C PHE A 161 2.37 -5.85 -21.32
N ILE A 162 2.27 -7.03 -21.93
CA ILE A 162 1.58 -7.23 -23.22
C ILE A 162 0.70 -8.48 -23.16
N CYS A 163 -0.28 -8.56 -24.05
CA CYS A 163 -0.93 -9.82 -24.41
C CYS A 163 -0.16 -10.40 -25.61
N SER A 164 0.33 -11.63 -25.50
CA SER A 164 1.16 -12.25 -26.55
C SER A 164 0.36 -13.06 -27.57
N VAL A 165 -0.97 -13.06 -27.47
CA VAL A 165 -1.84 -13.66 -28.49
C VAL A 165 -1.73 -12.83 -29.78
N SER A 166 -1.68 -13.51 -30.92
CA SER A 166 -1.42 -12.90 -32.22
C SER A 166 -2.34 -11.71 -32.49
N GLY A 167 -1.77 -10.57 -32.85
CA GLY A 167 -2.49 -9.32 -33.13
C GLY A 167 -2.93 -8.51 -31.90
N HIS A 168 -3.02 -9.11 -30.71
CA HIS A 168 -3.62 -8.43 -29.56
C HIS A 168 -2.78 -7.25 -29.05
N CYS A 169 -1.47 -7.43 -28.92
CA CYS A 169 -0.57 -6.35 -28.52
C CYS A 169 -0.57 -5.19 -29.52
N GLN A 170 -0.61 -5.49 -30.82
CA GLN A 170 -0.67 -4.51 -31.90
C GLN A 170 -1.99 -3.72 -31.86
N SER A 171 -3.07 -4.35 -31.44
CA SER A 171 -4.39 -3.74 -31.18
C SER A 171 -4.48 -3.05 -29.80
N GLY A 172 -3.35 -2.60 -29.23
CA GLY A 172 -3.33 -1.78 -28.01
C GLY A 172 -3.49 -2.57 -26.70
N MET A 173 -3.43 -3.90 -26.71
CA MET A 173 -3.47 -4.72 -25.49
C MET A 173 -2.09 -4.82 -24.84
N LYS A 174 -1.58 -3.67 -24.39
CA LYS A 174 -0.24 -3.47 -23.85
C LYS A 174 -0.22 -2.27 -22.91
N ILE A 175 0.54 -2.31 -21.81
CA ILE A 175 0.73 -1.14 -20.91
C ILE A 175 2.20 -0.96 -20.54
N ALA A 176 2.60 0.30 -20.36
CA ALA A 176 3.90 0.71 -19.87
C ALA A 176 3.71 1.58 -18.62
N ILE A 177 4.37 1.22 -17.52
CA ILE A 177 4.23 1.88 -16.23
C ILE A 177 5.61 2.20 -15.66
N ASN A 178 5.79 3.45 -15.22
CA ASN A 178 6.94 3.83 -14.42
C ASN A 178 6.52 3.94 -12.94
N ALA A 179 7.02 3.03 -12.11
CA ALA A 179 6.76 3.01 -10.68
C ALA A 179 7.86 3.78 -9.92
N ALA A 180 7.47 4.81 -9.19
CA ALA A 180 8.37 5.57 -8.33
C ALA A 180 8.86 4.73 -7.14
N ALA A 181 9.90 5.21 -6.45
CA ALA A 181 10.38 4.61 -5.20
C ALA A 181 9.32 4.68 -4.09
#